data_AF-A0A7V4ILB8-F1
#
_entry.id   AF-A0A7V4ILB8-F1
#
_cell.length_a   1.000
_cell.length_b   1.000
_cell.length_c   1.000
_cell.angle_alpha   90.00
_cell.angle_beta   90.00
_cell.angle_gamma   90.00
#
_symmetry.space_group_name_H-M   'P 1'
#
loop_
_entity.id
_entity.type
_entity.pdbx_description
1 polymer ?
#
loop_
_entity_poly.entity_id
_entity_poly.type
_entity_poly.pdbx_seq_one_letter_code
_entity_poly.pdbx_strand_id
1 'polypeptide(L)'
;MNNIEIREDSIENALKVNLKIVEFETLYDKAYFEERYKDADRLILVAYCDGHPAGYLVAYDRFKDGSIYCWMAGVDPEYRRRGILSI
;
A
#
# COMPACT_ATOMS: atom_id res chain seq x y z
N MET A 1 10.17 18.19 -11.05
CA MET A 1 8.99 17.34 -10.83
C MET A 1 9.53 15.95 -10.58
N ASN A 2 9.26 15.35 -9.43
CA ASN A 2 9.63 13.96 -9.20
C ASN A 2 8.76 13.08 -10.10
N ASN A 3 9.34 12.06 -10.70
CA ASN A 3 8.58 11.14 -11.54
C ASN A 3 7.85 10.15 -10.63
N ILE A 4 6.51 10.22 -10.63
CA ILE A 4 5.66 9.31 -9.87
C ILE A 4 5.07 8.27 -10.82
N GLU A 5 5.33 7.00 -10.53
CA GLU A 5 4.75 5.86 -11.25
C GLU A 5 3.90 5.06 -10.26
N ILE A 6 2.69 4.67 -10.65
CA ILE A 6 1.82 3.81 -9.86
C ILE A 6 1.55 2.55 -10.67
N ARG A 7 1.74 1.39 -10.03
CA ARG A 7 1.44 0.11 -10.65
C ARG A 7 0.98 -0.91 -9.62
N GLU A 8 0.32 -1.95 -10.11
CA GLU A 8 0.12 -3.16 -9.31
C GLU A 8 1.48 -3.80 -9.03
N ASP A 9 1.73 -4.17 -7.78
CA ASP A 9 3.01 -4.72 -7.35
C ASP A 9 2.82 -5.66 -6.14
N SER A 10 3.91 -6.25 -5.66
CA SER A 10 3.88 -7.26 -4.61
C SER A 10 3.72 -6.66 -3.21
N ILE A 11 3.21 -7.49 -2.27
CA ILE A 11 3.08 -7.09 -0.87
C ILE A 11 4.44 -6.75 -0.24
N GLU A 12 5.52 -7.39 -0.68
CA GLU A 12 6.88 -7.11 -0.22
C GLU A 12 7.30 -5.67 -0.52
N ASN A 13 6.92 -5.12 -1.68
CA ASN A 13 7.23 -3.73 -2.02
C ASN A 13 6.38 -2.73 -1.23
N ALA A 14 5.11 -3.06 -0.95
CA ALA A 14 4.30 -2.29 -0.02
C ALA A 14 4.86 -2.31 1.42
N LEU A 15 5.35 -3.46 1.89
CA LEU A 15 5.95 -3.60 3.22
C LEU A 15 7.24 -2.79 3.38
N LYS A 16 8.05 -2.63 2.33
CA LYS A 16 9.21 -1.72 2.37
C LYS A 16 8.82 -0.29 2.73
N VAL A 17 7.64 0.15 2.32
CA VAL A 17 7.08 1.47 2.68
C VAL A 17 6.47 1.42 4.09
N ASN A 18 5.64 0.41 4.38
CA ASN A 18 4.96 0.24 5.67
C ASN A 18 5.95 0.27 6.85
N LEU A 19 7.08 -0.44 6.74
CA LEU A 19 8.11 -0.52 7.78
C LEU A 19 8.78 0.82 8.10
N LYS A 20 8.65 1.83 7.24
CA LYS A 20 9.18 3.18 7.47
C LYS A 20 8.17 4.12 8.12
N ILE A 21 6.90 3.73 8.21
CA ILE A 21 5.83 4.53 8.79
C ILE A 21 5.85 4.31 10.30
N VAL A 22 6.58 5.17 11.01
CA VAL A 22 6.78 5.09 12.46
C VAL A 22 5.48 5.22 13.27
N GLU A 23 4.42 5.77 12.67
CA GLU A 23 3.09 5.88 13.28
C GLU A 23 2.35 4.54 13.36
N PHE A 24 2.78 3.53 12.61
CA PHE A 24 2.30 2.17 12.78
C PHE A 24 3.08 1.51 13.93
N GLU A 25 2.50 1.56 15.13
CA GLU A 25 3.08 0.99 16.35
C GLU A 25 3.35 -0.53 16.25
N THR A 26 2.67 -1.21 15.31
CA THR A 26 2.85 -2.64 15.04
C THR A 26 3.62 -2.84 13.74
N LEU A 27 4.72 -3.60 13.82
CA LEU A 27 5.38 -4.14 12.64
C LEU A 27 4.53 -5.27 12.08
N TYR A 28 3.85 -4.99 10.98
CA TYR A 28 3.08 -5.99 10.25
C TYR A 28 4.00 -6.75 9.31
N ASP A 29 3.95 -8.07 9.36
CA ASP A 29 4.67 -8.92 8.43
C ASP A 29 3.79 -9.28 7.21
N LYS A 30 4.41 -9.98 6.26
CA LYS A 30 3.73 -10.46 5.05
C LYS A 30 2.52 -11.33 5.36
N ALA A 31 2.65 -12.27 6.30
CA ALA A 31 1.57 -13.19 6.65
C ALA A 31 0.35 -12.46 7.21
N TYR A 32 0.57 -11.42 8.02
CA TYR A 32 -0.49 -10.58 8.56
C TYR A 32 -1.30 -9.89 7.45
N PHE A 33 -0.62 -9.35 6.43
CA PHE A 33 -1.29 -8.75 5.27
C PHE A 33 -2.01 -9.81 4.43
N GLU A 34 -1.36 -10.93 4.14
CA GLU A 34 -1.92 -12.01 3.32
C GLU A 34 -3.20 -12.61 3.91
N GLU A 35 -3.29 -12.72 5.22
CA GLU A 35 -4.51 -13.20 5.88
C GLU A 35 -5.70 -12.24 5.67
N ARG A 36 -5.47 -10.94 5.43
CA ARG A 36 -6.57 -9.95 5.28
C ARG A 36 -7.39 -10.15 4.00
N TYR A 37 -6.74 -10.55 2.92
CA TYR A 37 -7.35 -10.77 1.62
C TYR A 37 -7.35 -12.25 1.23
N LYS A 38 -7.21 -13.13 2.21
CA LYS A 38 -7.35 -14.56 2.01
C LYS A 38 -8.75 -14.86 1.49
N ASP A 39 -8.83 -15.65 0.42
CA ASP A 39 -10.07 -16.02 -0.26
C ASP A 39 -10.87 -14.83 -0.85
N ALA A 40 -10.21 -13.69 -1.07
CA ALA A 40 -10.76 -12.51 -1.72
C ALA A 40 -9.86 -12.03 -2.87
N ASP A 41 -10.48 -11.50 -3.93
CA ASP A 41 -9.75 -10.78 -4.95
C ASP A 41 -9.16 -9.51 -4.35
N ARG A 42 -7.90 -9.21 -4.69
CA ARG A 42 -7.13 -8.13 -4.08
C ARG A 42 -6.56 -7.20 -5.13
N LEU A 43 -6.26 -5.99 -4.69
CA LEU A 43 -5.51 -4.99 -5.42
C LEU A 43 -4.43 -4.43 -4.50
N ILE A 44 -3.18 -4.56 -4.91
CA ILE A 44 -2.03 -3.98 -4.22
C ILE A 44 -1.37 -3.00 -5.18
N LEU A 45 -1.52 -1.70 -4.92
CA LEU A 45 -0.87 -0.65 -5.69
C LEU A 45 0.34 -0.14 -4.91
N VAL A 46 1.46 0.05 -5.61
CA VAL A 46 2.65 0.70 -5.07
C VAL A 46 2.99 1.91 -5.94
N ALA A 47 3.14 3.05 -5.26
CA ALA A 47 3.61 4.28 -5.88
C ALA A 47 5.12 4.36 -5.72
N TYR A 48 5.81 4.63 -6.83
CA TYR A 48 7.26 4.81 -6.91
C TYR A 48 7.57 6.27 -7.19
N CYS A 49 8.47 6.85 -6.41
CA CYS A 49 9.05 8.17 -6.64
C CYS A 49 10.50 7.97 -7.08
N ASP A 50 10.83 8.36 -8.31
CA ASP A 50 12.18 8.22 -8.87
C ASP A 50 12.72 6.78 -8.73
N GLY A 51 11.86 5.78 -8.99
CA GLY A 51 12.16 4.35 -8.92
C GLY A 51 12.11 3.73 -7.51
N HIS A 52 11.87 4.51 -6.46
CA HIS A 52 11.83 4.03 -5.07
C HIS A 52 10.38 3.89 -4.57
N PRO A 53 9.99 2.78 -3.93
CA PRO A 53 8.68 2.67 -3.28
C PRO A 53 8.49 3.82 -2.28
N ALA A 54 7.44 4.60 -2.50
CA ALA A 54 7.14 5.82 -1.75
C ALA A 54 5.76 5.78 -1.08
N GLY A 55 4.84 4.98 -1.61
CA GLY A 55 3.50 4.80 -1.06
C GLY A 55 2.89 3.47 -1.50
N TYR A 56 1.84 3.04 -0.81
CA TYR A 56 1.09 1.84 -1.18
C TYR A 56 -0.39 1.94 -0.80
N LEU A 57 -1.20 1.08 -1.42
CA LEU A 57 -2.59 0.83 -1.08
C LEU A 57 -2.87 -0.67 -1.20
N VAL A 58 -3.47 -1.25 -0.17
CA VAL A 58 -3.99 -2.62 -0.14
C VAL A 58 -5.50 -2.56 -0.02
N ALA A 59 -6.18 -3.10 -1.02
CA ALA A 59 -7.63 -3.20 -1.07
C ALA A 59 -8.04 -4.60 -1.52
N TYR A 60 -9.25 -5.03 -1.14
CA TYR A 60 -9.76 -6.35 -1.50
C TYR A 60 -11.29 -6.41 -1.44
N ASP A 61 -11.88 -7.37 -2.15
CA ASP A 61 -13.32 -7.62 -2.16
C ASP A 61 -13.77 -8.32 -0.87
N ARG A 62 -13.91 -7.52 0.21
CA ARG A 62 -14.29 -8.01 1.53
C ARG A 62 -15.74 -8.52 1.60
N PHE A 63 -16.64 -7.88 0.86
CA PHE A 63 -18.09 -8.06 1.04
C PHE A 63 -18.75 -8.87 -0.10
N LYS A 64 -18.06 -9.09 -1.22
CA LYS A 64 -18.56 -9.82 -2.39
C LYS A 64 -19.82 -9.20 -2.98
N ASP A 65 -19.95 -7.88 -2.85
CA ASP A 65 -21.09 -7.07 -3.29
C ASP A 65 -20.74 -6.13 -4.45
N GLY A 66 -19.54 -6.29 -5.03
CA GLY A 66 -19.01 -5.43 -6.10
C GLY A 66 -18.29 -4.19 -5.59
N SER A 67 -18.23 -3.95 -4.28
CA SER A 67 -17.36 -2.92 -3.69
C SER A 67 -15.93 -3.43 -3.50
N ILE A 68 -14.96 -2.50 -3.46
CA ILE A 68 -13.57 -2.81 -3.07
C ILE A 68 -13.25 -2.12 -1.75
N TYR A 69 -12.91 -2.91 -0.73
CA TYR A 69 -12.58 -2.39 0.59
C TYR A 69 -11.12 -1.94 0.62
N CYS A 70 -10.90 -0.63 0.62
CA CYS A 70 -9.57 -0.04 0.84
C CYS A 70 -9.21 -0.18 2.32
N TRP A 71 -8.42 -1.20 2.64
CA TRP A 71 -8.08 -1.52 4.03
C TRP A 71 -6.96 -0.64 4.57
N MET A 72 -5.82 -0.59 3.86
CA MET A 72 -4.64 0.09 4.35
C MET A 72 -3.90 0.79 3.22
N ALA A 73 -3.61 2.06 3.42
CA ALA A 73 -2.72 2.83 2.57
C ALA A 73 -1.70 3.55 3.44
N GLY A 74 -0.52 3.80 2.89
CA GLY A 74 0.57 4.44 3.61
C GLY A 74 1.52 5.13 2.66
N VAL A 75 2.13 6.21 3.15
CA VAL A 75 3.18 6.96 2.44
C VAL A 75 4.38 7.05 3.35
N ASP A 76 5.55 6.67 2.82
CA ASP A 76 6.84 6.87 3.47
C ASP A 76 6.95 8.34 3.91
N PRO A 77 7.23 8.64 5.19
CA PRO A 77 7.34 10.00 5.71
C PRO A 77 8.17 10.95 4.85
N GLU A 78 9.24 10.46 4.23
CA GLU A 78 10.14 11.28 3.39
C GLU A 78 9.46 11.77 2.09
N TYR A 79 8.42 11.07 1.63
CA TYR A 79 7.73 11.32 0.36
C TYR A 79 6.34 11.96 0.56
N ARG A 80 5.95 12.26 1.80
CA ARG A 80 4.68 12.93 2.11
C ARG A 80 4.59 14.33 1.48
N ARG A 81 3.37 14.78 1.22
CA ARG A 81 3.04 16.06 0.55
C ARG A 81 3.62 16.22 -0.88
N ARG A 82 3.97 15.10 -1.53
CA ARG A 82 4.39 15.07 -2.95
C ARG A 82 3.32 14.54 -3.90
N GLY A 83 2.09 14.34 -3.43
CA GLY A 83 0.99 13.77 -4.23
C GLY A 83 1.04 12.25 -4.40
N ILE A 84 1.84 11.54 -3.60
CA ILE A 84 1.92 10.06 -3.61
C ILE A 84 0.56 9.41 -3.29
N LEU A 85 -0.15 9.99 -2.33
CA LEU A 85 -1.53 9.67 -1.98
C LEU A 85 -2.29 10.98 -1.92
N SER A 86 -3.43 11.05 -2.60
CA SER A 86 -4.35 12.19 -2.59
C SER A 86 -5.75 11.69 -2.28
N ILE A 87 -6.44 12.40 -1.38
CA ILE A 87 -7.85 12.17 -1.01
C ILE A 87 -8.63 13.40 -1.43
#